data_AF-A0A532TQ77-F1
#
_entry.id   AF-A0A532TQ77-F1
#
_cell.length_a   1.000
_cell.length_b   1.000
_cell.length_c   1.000
_cell.angle_alpha   90.00
_cell.angle_beta   90.00
_cell.angle_gamma   90.00
#
_symmetry.space_group_name_H-M   'P 1'
#
loop_
_entity.id
_entity.type
_entity.pdbx_description
1 polymer ?
#
loop_
_entity_poly.entity_id
_entity_poly.type
_entity_poly.pdbx_seq_one_letter_code
_entity_poly.pdbx_strand_id
1 'polypeptide(L)'
;MATSENEYKLIYTGIFSSLYFTQGVTQSIFTVIVPVYLLKKLGTIDTAALSFMFSIILTPFILKLIYGLLSDRFGSKKLGRRKPWILGSTSFTGIMWIILSLLIPFLLDSNP
;
A
#
# COMPACT_ATOMS: atom_id res chain seq x y z
N MET A 1 42.98 2.60 0.02
CA MET A 1 41.63 2.99 0.45
C MET A 1 40.70 1.84 0.09
N ALA A 2 40.54 0.87 1.00
CA ALA A 2 39.83 -0.36 0.71
C ALA A 2 38.33 -0.06 0.59
N THR A 3 37.77 -0.24 -0.60
CA THR A 3 36.33 -0.22 -0.83
C THR A 3 35.76 -1.43 -0.09
N SER A 4 35.13 -1.23 1.07
CA SER A 4 34.34 -2.28 1.69
C SER A 4 33.21 -2.63 0.72
N GLU A 5 33.39 -3.69 -0.06
CA GLU A 5 32.33 -4.25 -0.89
C GLU A 5 31.15 -4.54 0.03
N ASN A 6 30.03 -3.86 -0.20
CA ASN A 6 28.80 -4.18 0.49
C ASN A 6 28.39 -5.58 0.05
N GLU A 7 28.74 -6.57 0.86
CA GLU A 7 28.42 -7.96 0.61
C GLU A 7 26.90 -8.10 0.47
N TYR A 8 26.45 -8.43 -0.74
CA TYR A 8 25.04 -8.64 -1.02
C TYR A 8 24.58 -9.88 -0.26
N LYS A 9 23.59 -9.71 0.61
CA LYS A 9 23.00 -10.80 1.38
C LYS A 9 21.72 -11.24 0.72
N LEU A 10 21.59 -12.55 0.44
CA LEU A 10 20.40 -13.18 -0.14
C LEU A 10 19.11 -12.82 0.63
N ILE A 11 19.22 -12.61 1.94
CA ILE A 11 18.11 -12.22 2.82
C ILE A 11 17.42 -10.93 2.36
N TYR A 12 18.14 -9.99 1.75
CA TYR A 12 17.53 -8.75 1.26
C TYR A 12 16.56 -9.01 0.12
N THR A 13 16.89 -9.91 -0.80
CA THR A 13 15.95 -10.29 -1.86
C THR A 13 14.72 -10.97 -1.28
N GLY A 14 14.87 -11.87 -0.30
CA GLY A 14 13.71 -12.45 0.39
C GLY A 14 12.79 -11.40 1.01
N ILE A 15 13.37 -10.41 1.72
CA ILE A 15 12.61 -9.30 2.32
C ILE A 15 11.92 -8.46 1.25
N PHE A 16 12.63 -8.04 0.21
CA PHE A 16 12.05 -7.21 -0.86
C PHE A 16 10.97 -7.97 -1.63
N SER A 17 11.17 -9.25 -1.94
CA SER A 17 10.17 -10.09 -2.58
C SER A 17 8.89 -10.18 -1.75
N SER A 18 9.01 -10.40 -0.44
CA SER A 18 7.85 -10.42 0.47
C SER A 18 7.13 -9.07 0.52
N LEU A 19 7.86 -7.96 0.62
CA LEU A 19 7.27 -6.62 0.64
C LEU A 19 6.51 -6.30 -0.65
N TYR A 20 7.11 -6.58 -1.81
CA TYR A 20 6.47 -6.38 -3.11
C TYR A 20 5.28 -7.31 -3.33
N PHE A 21 5.35 -8.55 -2.85
CA PHE A 21 4.24 -9.49 -2.90
C PHE A 21 3.04 -8.95 -2.10
N THR A 22 3.26 -8.57 -0.84
CA THR A 22 2.19 -8.03 0.02
C THR A 22 1.61 -6.73 -0.55
N GLN A 23 2.45 -5.87 -1.14
CA GLN A 23 1.99 -4.67 -1.83
C GLN A 23 1.10 -5.01 -3.04
N GLY A 24 1.49 -6.00 -3.85
CA GLY A 24 0.69 -6.46 -4.99
C GLY A 24 -0.66 -7.05 -4.57
N VAL A 25 -0.68 -7.89 -3.54
CA VAL A 25 -1.91 -8.46 -2.98
C VAL A 25 -2.84 -7.35 -2.48
N THR A 26 -2.32 -6.40 -1.70
CA THR A 26 -3.08 -5.25 -1.20
C THR A 26 -3.70 -4.45 -2.35
N GLN A 27 -2.91 -4.15 -3.38
CA GLN A 27 -3.39 -3.42 -4.56
C GLN A 27 -4.51 -4.18 -5.28
N SER A 28 -4.37 -5.49 -5.46
CA SER A 28 -5.35 -6.33 -6.17
C SER A 28 -6.73 -6.36 -5.50
N ILE A 29 -6.78 -6.24 -4.17
CA ILE A 29 -8.03 -6.20 -3.43
C ILE A 29 -8.86 -4.98 -3.85
N PHE A 30 -8.23 -3.80 -3.92
CA PHE A 30 -8.94 -2.57 -4.25
C PHE A 30 -9.21 -2.39 -5.74
N THR A 31 -8.31 -2.86 -6.62
CA THR A 31 -8.50 -2.67 -8.07
C THR A 31 -9.36 -3.74 -8.73
N VAL A 32 -9.47 -4.94 -8.14
CA VAL A 32 -10.19 -6.07 -8.74
C VAL A 32 -11.29 -6.57 -7.82
N ILE A 33 -10.95 -7.00 -6.60
CA ILE A 33 -11.88 -7.72 -5.73
C ILE A 33 -13.05 -6.82 -5.29
N VAL A 34 -12.77 -5.60 -4.84
CA VAL A 34 -13.81 -4.66 -4.37
C VAL A 34 -14.79 -4.27 -5.50
N PRO A 35 -14.34 -3.83 -6.70
CA PRO A 35 -15.23 -3.57 -7.83
C PRO A 35 -16.11 -4.76 -8.21
N VAL A 36 -15.53 -5.97 -8.30
CA VAL A 36 -16.27 -7.20 -8.63
C VAL A 36 -17.30 -7.54 -7.56
N TYR A 37 -16.94 -7.40 -6.29
CA TYR A 37 -17.85 -7.63 -5.17
C TYR A 37 -19.04 -6.66 -5.20
N LEU A 38 -18.78 -5.37 -5.43
CA LEU A 38 -19.84 -4.38 -5.53
C LEU A 38 -20.76 -4.67 -6.71
N LEU A 39 -20.21 -5.04 -7.88
CA LEU A 39 -21.01 -5.38 -9.07
C LEU A 39 -21.94 -6.56 -8.76
N LYS A 40 -21.43 -7.58 -8.08
CA LYS A 40 -22.22 -8.75 -7.68
C LYS A 40 -23.32 -8.40 -6.67
N LYS A 41 -23.07 -7.48 -5.74
CA LYS A 41 -24.03 -7.11 -4.68
C LYS A 41 -25.12 -6.14 -5.16
N LEU A 42 -24.75 -5.17 -6.01
CA LEU A 42 -25.64 -4.11 -6.49
C LEU A 42 -26.28 -4.43 -7.85
N GLY A 43 -25.81 -5.48 -8.53
CA GLY A 43 -26.28 -5.91 -9.86
C GLY A 43 -25.74 -5.02 -10.98
N THR A 44 -26.09 -3.74 -10.94
CA THR A 44 -25.60 -2.71 -11.87
C THR A 44 -25.05 -1.54 -11.09
N ILE A 45 -23.80 -1.20 -11.35
CA ILE A 45 -23.16 0.00 -10.81
C ILE A 45 -23.09 1.04 -11.92
N ASP A 46 -23.48 2.27 -11.59
CA ASP A 46 -23.28 3.42 -12.44
C ASP A 46 -21.79 3.58 -12.80
N THR A 47 -21.49 3.66 -14.09
CA THR A 47 -20.11 3.74 -14.60
C THR A 47 -19.40 5.00 -14.13
N ALA A 48 -20.13 6.09 -13.88
CA ALA A 48 -19.56 7.31 -13.32
C ALA A 48 -19.14 7.12 -11.86
N ALA A 49 -19.99 6.50 -11.02
CA ALA A 49 -19.65 6.16 -9.64
C ALA A 49 -18.42 5.23 -9.55
N LEU A 50 -18.34 4.22 -10.41
CA LEU A 50 -17.19 3.31 -10.46
C LEU A 50 -15.90 4.05 -10.82
N SER A 51 -15.96 4.92 -11.84
CA SER A 51 -14.81 5.73 -12.30
C SER A 51 -14.34 6.72 -11.24
N PHE A 52 -15.26 7.30 -10.50
CA PHE A 52 -14.95 8.17 -9.36
C PHE A 52 -14.23 7.39 -8.25
N MET A 53 -14.72 6.20 -7.91
CA MET A 53 -14.06 5.29 -6.95
C MET A 53 -12.63 4.94 -7.38
N PHE A 54 -12.43 4.56 -8.65
CA PHE A 54 -11.11 4.27 -9.19
C PHE A 54 -10.17 5.48 -9.12
N SER A 55 -10.68 6.68 -9.36
CA SER A 55 -9.90 7.92 -9.25
C SER A 55 -9.38 8.12 -7.82
N ILE A 56 -10.21 7.86 -6.81
CA ILE A 56 -9.79 7.90 -5.39
C ILE A 56 -8.73 6.83 -5.11
N ILE A 57 -8.96 5.59 -5.56
CA ILE A 57 -8.03 4.46 -5.34
C ILE A 57 -6.65 4.73 -6.00
N LEU A 58 -6.64 5.40 -7.15
CA LEU A 58 -5.40 5.71 -7.90
C LEU A 58 -4.74 7.02 -7.46
N THR A 59 -5.44 7.92 -6.77
CA THR A 59 -4.88 9.16 -6.20
C THR A 59 -3.54 8.96 -5.46
N PRO A 60 -3.34 7.94 -4.59
CA PRO A 60 -2.04 7.71 -3.95
C PRO A 60 -0.88 7.46 -4.91
N PHE A 61 -1.12 7.00 -6.16
CA PHE A 61 -0.04 6.85 -7.15
C PHE A 61 0.55 8.20 -7.56
N ILE A 62 -0.28 9.25 -7.61
CA ILE A 62 0.18 10.61 -7.88
C ILE A 62 1.02 11.10 -6.69
N LEU A 63 0.52 10.89 -5.46
CA LEU A 63 1.24 11.25 -4.23
C LEU A 63 2.57 10.48 -4.08
N LYS A 64 2.67 9.28 -4.67
CA LYS A 64 3.89 8.46 -4.66
C LYS A 64 5.08 9.17 -5.32
N LEU A 65 4.85 10.03 -6.33
CA LEU A 65 5.91 10.83 -6.95
C LEU A 65 6.54 11.80 -5.94
N ILE A 66 5.69 12.51 -5.18
CA ILE A 66 6.12 13.44 -4.13
C ILE A 66 6.85 12.67 -3.03
N TYR A 67 6.30 11.51 -2.65
CA TYR A 67 6.93 10.62 -1.67
C TYR A 67 8.32 10.13 -2.13
N GLY A 68 8.50 9.85 -3.42
CA GLY A 68 9.79 9.51 -4.01
C GLY A 68 10.81 10.64 -3.82
N LEU A 69 10.45 11.86 -4.22
CA LEU A 69 11.28 13.06 -4.06
C LEU A 69 11.66 13.32 -2.58
N LEU A 70 10.71 13.12 -1.67
CA LEU A 70 10.91 13.29 -0.25
C LEU A 70 11.87 12.24 0.32
N SER A 71 11.68 10.98 -0.07
CA SER A 71 12.50 9.85 0.38
C SER A 71 13.96 9.92 -0.11
N ASP A 72 14.19 10.54 -1.26
CA ASP A 72 15.53 10.76 -1.79
C ASP A 72 16.29 11.88 -1.07
N ARG A 73 15.58 12.93 -0.63
CA ARG A 73 16.17 14.09 0.06
C ARG A 73 16.36 13.86 1.56
N PHE A 74 15.39 13.25 2.23
CA PHE A 74 15.37 13.15 3.68
C PHE A 74 15.70 11.71 4.12
N GLY A 75 16.89 11.48 4.65
CA GLY A 75 17.31 10.19 5.21
C GLY A 75 17.44 10.23 6.73
N SER A 76 17.35 9.08 7.40
CA SER A 76 17.69 8.98 8.83
C SER A 76 19.19 8.70 9.00
N LYS A 77 19.85 9.44 9.90
CA LYS A 77 21.25 9.16 10.27
C LYS A 77 21.42 7.80 10.97
N LYS A 78 20.38 7.28 11.63
CA LYS A 78 20.44 6.01 12.39
C LYS A 78 20.11 4.78 11.54
N LEU A 79 19.12 4.87 10.65
CA LEU A 79 18.63 3.74 9.84
C LEU A 79 19.08 3.79 8.37
N GLY A 80 19.77 4.87 7.97
CA GLY A 80 20.16 5.13 6.59
C GLY A 80 19.06 5.82 5.78
N ARG A 81 19.31 5.95 4.47
CA ARG A 81 18.49 6.74 3.56
C ARG A 81 17.11 6.13 3.27
N ARG A 82 17.03 4.81 2.99
CA ARG A 82 15.81 4.17 2.46
C ARG A 82 15.00 3.36 3.48
N LYS A 83 15.65 2.75 4.47
CA LYS A 83 14.99 1.87 5.46
C LYS A 83 13.86 2.55 6.26
N PRO A 84 14.00 3.82 6.74
CA PRO A 84 12.93 4.49 7.48
C PRO A 84 11.64 4.64 6.67
N TRP A 85 11.76 4.95 5.37
CA TRP A 85 10.61 5.15 4.49
C TRP A 85 9.87 3.85 4.22
N ILE A 86 10.61 2.76 3.97
CA ILE A 86 10.00 1.43 3.78
C ILE A 86 9.28 0.99 5.05
N LEU A 87 9.91 1.10 6.21
CA LEU A 87 9.30 0.70 7.48
C LEU A 87 8.12 1.60 7.84
N GLY A 88 8.24 2.92 7.69
CA GLY A 88 7.17 3.87 7.99
C GLY A 88 5.93 3.63 7.13
N SER A 89 6.10 3.46 5.82
CA SER A 89 4.98 3.16 4.91
C SER A 89 4.35 1.80 5.20
N THR A 90 5.16 0.75 5.40
CA THR A 90 4.65 -0.60 5.68
C THR A 90 3.89 -0.66 7.00
N SER A 91 4.43 -0.03 8.06
CA SER A 91 3.76 0.07 9.36
C SER A 91 2.46 0.86 9.26
N PHE A 92 2.47 1.99 8.53
CA PHE A 92 1.26 2.78 8.31
C PHE A 92 0.18 1.96 7.60
N THR A 93 0.53 1.26 6.51
CA THR A 93 -0.39 0.37 5.80
C THR A 93 -0.93 -0.74 6.70
N GLY A 94 -0.07 -1.37 7.52
CA GLY A 94 -0.49 -2.40 8.48
C GLY A 94 -1.50 -1.87 9.51
N ILE A 95 -1.25 -0.67 10.06
CA ILE A 95 -2.19 -0.02 10.99
C ILE A 95 -3.53 0.28 10.30
N MET A 96 -3.50 0.79 9.07
CA MET A 96 -4.73 1.07 8.32
C MET A 96 -5.56 -0.20 8.06
N TRP A 97 -4.92 -1.33 7.78
CA TRP A 97 -5.61 -2.62 7.64
C TRP A 97 -6.24 -3.11 8.94
N ILE A 98 -5.56 -2.93 10.08
CA ILE A 98 -6.11 -3.26 11.39
C ILE A 98 -7.34 -2.39 11.68
N ILE A 99 -7.24 -1.07 11.44
CA ILE A 99 -8.37 -0.15 11.60
C ILE A 99 -9.54 -0.57 10.71
N LEU A 100 -9.28 -0.86 9.43
CA LEU A 100 -10.30 -1.30 8.49
C LEU A 100 -10.98 -2.59 8.97
N SER A 101 -10.21 -3.57 9.47
CA SER A 101 -10.74 -4.82 10.01
C SER A 101 -11.66 -4.60 11.21
N LEU A 102 -11.40 -3.60 12.05
CA LEU A 102 -12.24 -3.27 13.21
C LEU A 102 -13.46 -2.45 12.80
N LEU A 103 -13.33 -1.62 11.77
CA LEU A 103 -14.38 -0.74 11.27
C LEU A 103 -15.44 -1.49 10.44
N ILE A 104 -15.03 -2.48 9.63
CA ILE A 104 -15.93 -3.20 8.71
C ILE A 104 -17.11 -3.86 9.45
N PRO A 105 -16.91 -4.64 10.53
CA PRO A 105 -18.03 -5.24 11.26
C PRO A 105 -19.02 -4.19 11.78
N PHE A 106 -18.50 -3.10 12.37
CA PHE A 106 -19.32 -2.00 12.86
C PHE A 106 -20.14 -1.33 11.75
N LEU A 107 -19.53 -1.08 10.59
CA LEU A 107 -20.23 -0.46 9.46
C LEU A 107 -21.27 -1.39 8.83
N LEU A 108 -21.01 -2.70 8.78
CA LEU A 108 -21.92 -3.66 8.15
C LEU A 108 -23.07 -4.08 9.07
N ASP A 109 -22.88 -4.13 10.39
CA ASP A 109 -23.93 -4.43 11.38
C ASP A 109 -24.83 -3.21 11.68
N SER A 110 -24.44 -2.01 11.25
CA SER A 110 -25.21 -0.77 11.48
C SER A 110 -26.42 -0.57 10.56
N ASN A 111 -26.68 -1.49 9.63
CA ASN A 111 -27.96 -1.55 8.90
C ASN A 111 -28.87 -2.62 9.53
N PRO A 112 -30.10 -2.28 9.97
CA PRO A 112 -31.10 -3.28 10.35
C PRO A 112 -31.49 -4.18 9.16
#